data_AF-A0A925SB75-F1
#
_entry.id   AF-A0A925SB75-F1
#
_cell.length_a   1.000
_cell.length_b   1.000
_cell.length_c   1.000
_cell.angle_alpha   90.00
_cell.angle_beta   90.00
_cell.angle_gamma   90.00
#
_symmetry.space_group_name_H-M   'P 1'
#
loop_
_entity.id
_entity.type
_entity.pdbx_description
1 polymer ?
#
loop_
_entity_poly.entity_id
_entity_poly.type
_entity_poly.pdbx_seq_one_letter_code
_entity_poly.pdbx_strand_id
1 'polypeptide(L)'
;MKSFRFSLQAVLTLRQRHERFALEAHAAALLARHQALARLEAAELELSAAWSDLRRRRDTGCSAAEMTQAGEFSQALSRCRDTATAALAVAERGVNSSLQNLLEVRRQREIVDACHDKQKLAHQRELARQESRLLDDLAGRRFTPLLAG
;
A
#
# COMPACT_ATOMS: atom_id res chain seq x y z
N MET A 1 39.31 11.20 -8.55
CA MET A 1 38.64 9.93 -8.18
C MET A 1 37.33 9.81 -8.95
N LYS A 2 37.00 8.62 -9.49
CA LYS A 2 35.75 8.44 -10.26
C LYS A 2 34.56 8.41 -9.30
N SER A 3 33.47 9.09 -9.64
CA SER A 3 32.23 9.08 -8.85
C SER A 3 31.56 7.70 -8.87
N PHE A 4 30.90 7.34 -7.77
CA PHE A 4 30.10 6.12 -7.68
C PHE A 4 28.97 6.13 -8.72
N ARG A 5 28.80 5.02 -9.43
CA ARG A 5 27.68 4.79 -10.33
C ARG A 5 27.09 3.43 -10.04
N PHE A 6 25.81 3.40 -9.65
CA PHE A 6 25.10 2.16 -9.44
C PHE A 6 24.61 1.59 -10.77
N SER A 7 25.01 0.35 -11.05
CA SER A 7 24.70 -0.34 -12.32
C SER A 7 23.19 -0.55 -12.54
N LEU A 8 22.39 -0.62 -11.47
CA LEU A 8 20.95 -0.87 -11.52
C LEU A 8 20.13 0.36 -11.12
N GLN A 9 20.66 1.58 -11.30
CA GLN A 9 19.97 2.82 -10.92
C GLN A 9 18.57 2.94 -11.54
N ALA A 10 18.42 2.60 -12.83
CA ALA A 10 17.14 2.63 -13.51
C ALA A 10 16.12 1.65 -12.90
N VAL A 11 16.59 0.46 -12.52
CA VAL A 11 15.76 -0.57 -11.87
C VAL A 11 15.31 -0.09 -10.49
N LEU A 12 16.21 0.51 -9.71
CA LEU A 12 15.87 1.08 -8.41
C LEU A 12 14.78 2.15 -8.51
N THR A 13 14.93 3.09 -9.45
CA THR A 13 13.91 4.12 -9.70
C THR A 13 12.57 3.50 -10.11
N LEU A 14 12.58 2.47 -10.96
CA LEU A 14 11.35 1.76 -11.35
C LEU A 14 10.67 1.09 -10.15
N ARG A 15 11.44 0.41 -9.28
CA ARG A 15 10.92 -0.23 -8.07
C ARG A 15 10.31 0.77 -7.09
N GLN A 16 10.95 1.92 -6.90
CA GLN A 16 10.40 3.01 -6.07
C GLN A 16 9.08 3.54 -6.63
N ARG A 17 8.96 3.68 -7.96
CA ARG A 17 7.69 4.08 -8.59
C ARG A 17 6.61 3.02 -8.43
N HIS A 18 6.94 1.75 -8.63
CA HIS A 18 5.99 0.64 -8.46
C HIS A 18 5.45 0.58 -7.02
N GLU A 19 6.31 0.81 -6.02
CA GLU A 19 5.86 0.85 -4.63
C GLU A 19 4.90 2.01 -4.38
N ARG A 20 5.18 3.20 -4.92
CA ARG A 20 4.27 4.35 -4.81
C ARG A 20 2.90 4.03 -5.40
N PHE A 21 2.87 3.42 -6.59
CA PHE A 21 1.61 2.99 -7.21
C PHE A 21 0.89 1.92 -6.37
N ALA A 22 1.62 0.96 -5.79
CA ALA A 22 1.02 -0.04 -4.92
C ALA A 22 0.45 0.58 -3.62
N LEU A 23 1.10 1.60 -3.07
CA LEU A 23 0.60 2.36 -1.91
C LEU A 23 -0.67 3.12 -2.25
N GLU A 24 -0.69 3.83 -3.38
CA GLU A 24 -1.87 4.55 -3.87
C GLU A 24 -3.05 3.60 -4.11
N ALA A 25 -2.79 2.46 -4.75
CA ALA A 25 -3.80 1.43 -4.97
C ALA A 25 -4.36 0.86 -3.66
N HIS A 26 -3.49 0.62 -2.67
CA HIS A 26 -3.92 0.14 -1.35
C HIS A 26 -4.75 1.19 -0.60
N ALA A 27 -4.35 2.46 -0.65
CA ALA A 27 -5.12 3.56 -0.07
C ALA A 27 -6.51 3.68 -0.72
N ALA A 28 -6.59 3.56 -2.05
CA ALA A 28 -7.86 3.54 -2.77
C ALA A 28 -8.75 2.35 -2.35
N ALA A 29 -8.17 1.17 -2.15
CA ALA A 29 -8.91 0.00 -1.68
C ALA A 29 -9.47 0.19 -0.26
N LEU A 30 -8.69 0.81 0.64
CA LEU A 30 -9.14 1.15 1.99
C LEU A 30 -10.31 2.14 1.97
N LEU A 31 -10.23 3.17 1.12
CA LEU A 31 -11.32 4.14 0.94
C LEU A 31 -12.59 3.44 0.42
N ALA A 32 -12.46 2.57 -0.57
CA ALA A 32 -13.58 1.81 -1.11
C ALA A 32 -14.24 0.91 -0.04
N ARG A 33 -13.44 0.24 0.81
CA ARG A 33 -13.96 -0.54 1.95
C ARG A 33 -14.71 0.34 2.94
N HIS A 34 -14.16 1.50 3.30
CA HIS A 34 -14.81 2.43 4.21
C HIS A 34 -16.15 2.93 3.66
N GLN A 35 -16.20 3.29 2.38
CA GLN A 35 -17.44 3.68 1.71
C GLN A 35 -18.47 2.55 1.65
N ALA A 36 -18.04 1.31 1.38
CA ALA A 36 -18.93 0.15 1.36
C ALA A 36 -19.51 -0.14 2.75
N LEU A 37 -18.70 -0.01 3.80
CA LEU A 37 -19.13 -0.16 5.19
C LEU A 37 -20.15 0.91 5.58
N ALA A 38 -19.89 2.18 5.27
CA ALA A 38 -20.83 3.27 5.55
C ALA A 38 -22.19 3.08 4.83
N ARG A 39 -22.18 2.54 3.60
CA ARG A 39 -23.42 2.19 2.87
C ARG A 39 -24.18 1.05 3.53
N LEU A 40 -23.48 0.05 4.05
CA LEU A 40 -24.10 -1.06 4.77
C LEU A 40 -24.75 -0.56 6.07
N GLU A 41 -24.03 0.24 6.86
CA GLU A 41 -24.56 0.83 8.10
C GLU A 41 -25.81 1.69 7.83
N ALA A 42 -25.80 2.50 6.77
CA ALA A 42 -26.96 3.29 6.37
C ALA A 42 -28.17 2.39 6.00
N ALA A 43 -27.94 1.34 5.20
CA ALA A 43 -28.99 0.41 4.81
C ALA A 43 -29.56 -0.37 6.02
N GLU A 44 -28.72 -0.75 6.98
CA GLU A 44 -29.14 -1.41 8.22
C GLU A 44 -29.97 -0.46 9.10
N LEU A 45 -29.56 0.80 9.22
CA LEU A 45 -30.31 1.81 9.95
C LEU A 45 -31.70 2.03 9.33
N GLU A 46 -31.77 2.24 8.02
CA GLU A 46 -33.04 2.41 7.29
C GLU A 46 -33.94 1.18 7.44
N LEU A 47 -33.38 -0.02 7.31
CA LEU A 47 -34.13 -1.27 7.48
C LEU A 47 -34.68 -1.39 8.90
N SER A 48 -33.88 -1.07 9.92
CA SER A 48 -34.32 -1.09 11.33
C SER A 48 -35.45 -0.10 11.62
N ALA A 49 -35.40 1.09 10.99
CA ALA A 49 -36.44 2.10 11.08
C ALA A 49 -37.72 1.62 10.39
N ALA A 50 -37.62 1.03 9.20
CA ALA A 50 -38.75 0.47 8.47
C ALA A 50 -39.45 -0.66 9.26
N TRP A 51 -38.68 -1.56 9.89
CA TRP A 51 -39.25 -2.61 10.75
C TRP A 51 -39.96 -2.06 11.98
N SER A 52 -39.40 -1.00 12.58
CA SER A 52 -40.02 -0.32 13.73
C SER A 52 -41.32 0.39 13.34
N ASP A 53 -41.36 1.01 12.17
CA ASP A 53 -42.57 1.64 11.63
C ASP A 53 -43.64 0.59 11.29
N LEU A 54 -43.26 -0.52 10.65
CA LEU A 54 -44.16 -1.62 10.33
C LEU A 54 -44.79 -2.22 11.59
N ARG A 55 -44.00 -2.41 12.66
CA ARG A 55 -44.51 -2.88 13.96
C ARG A 55 -45.52 -1.90 14.56
N ARG A 56 -45.19 -0.61 14.56
CA ARG A 56 -46.08 0.44 15.06
C ARG A 56 -47.40 0.48 14.31
N ARG A 57 -47.38 0.45 12.98
CA ARG A 57 -48.59 0.44 12.13
C ARG A 57 -49.47 -0.77 12.42
N ARG A 58 -48.84 -1.93 12.63
CA ARG A 58 -49.56 -3.15 13.03
C ARG A 58 -50.26 -2.98 14.37
N ASP A 59 -49.60 -2.36 15.35
CA ASP A 59 -50.15 -2.18 16.70
C ASP A 59 -51.27 -1.12 16.74
N THR A 60 -51.18 -0.05 15.93
CA THR A 60 -52.21 1.00 15.87
C THR A 60 -53.43 0.64 15.03
N GLY A 61 -53.36 -0.47 14.29
CA GLY A 61 -54.31 -0.79 13.24
C GLY A 61 -54.04 0.03 11.97
N CYS A 62 -53.87 -0.65 10.86
CA CYS A 62 -53.67 -0.05 9.54
C CYS A 62 -54.41 -0.88 8.49
N SER A 63 -54.65 -0.26 7.33
CA SER A 63 -55.29 -0.96 6.22
C SER A 63 -54.37 -2.04 5.65
N ALA A 64 -54.96 -3.04 4.99
CA ALA A 64 -54.21 -4.07 4.29
C ALA A 64 -53.26 -3.48 3.23
N ALA A 65 -53.70 -2.42 2.52
CA ALA A 65 -52.89 -1.76 1.51
C ALA A 65 -51.63 -1.09 2.10
N GLU A 66 -51.75 -0.42 3.24
CA GLU A 66 -50.61 0.20 3.94
C GLU A 66 -49.62 -0.85 4.46
N MET A 67 -50.12 -2.00 4.93
CA MET A 67 -49.27 -3.12 5.34
C MET A 67 -48.50 -3.73 4.16
N THR A 68 -49.17 -3.93 3.02
CA THR A 68 -48.52 -4.42 1.81
C THR A 68 -47.43 -3.46 1.35
N GLN A 69 -47.73 -2.16 1.28
CA GLN A 69 -46.76 -1.14 0.89
C GLN A 69 -45.55 -1.08 1.84
N ALA A 70 -45.77 -1.13 3.15
CA ALA A 70 -44.68 -1.15 4.13
C ALA A 70 -43.82 -2.43 4.02
N GLY A 71 -44.46 -3.57 3.75
CA GLY A 71 -43.77 -4.85 3.50
C GLY A 71 -42.90 -4.82 2.25
N GLU A 72 -43.42 -4.31 1.14
CA GLU A 72 -42.67 -4.14 -0.11
C GLU A 72 -41.48 -3.20 0.06
N PHE A 73 -41.66 -2.09 0.76
CA PHE A 73 -40.59 -1.16 1.08
C PHE A 73 -39.49 -1.81 1.93
N SER A 74 -39.87 -2.56 2.97
CA SER A 74 -38.93 -3.30 3.83
C SER A 74 -38.17 -4.36 3.04
N GLN A 75 -38.83 -5.03 2.08
CA GLN A 75 -38.18 -5.99 1.20
C GLN A 75 -37.19 -5.31 0.23
N ALA A 76 -37.52 -4.12 -0.29
CA ALA A 76 -36.60 -3.34 -1.10
C ALA A 76 -35.35 -2.94 -0.30
N LEU A 77 -35.51 -2.48 0.95
CA LEU A 77 -34.40 -2.16 1.84
C LEU A 77 -33.56 -3.41 2.19
N SER A 78 -34.18 -4.57 2.38
CA SER A 78 -33.44 -5.83 2.56
C SER A 78 -32.55 -6.13 1.36
N ARG A 79 -33.05 -5.95 0.13
CA ARG A 79 -32.25 -6.11 -1.09
C ARG A 79 -31.10 -5.11 -1.13
N CYS A 80 -31.34 -3.85 -0.76
CA CYS A 80 -30.28 -2.83 -0.66
C CYS A 80 -29.19 -3.25 0.33
N ARG A 81 -29.56 -3.72 1.54
CA ARG A 81 -28.60 -4.27 2.52
C ARG A 81 -27.78 -5.40 1.90
N ASP A 82 -28.42 -6.37 1.26
CA ASP A 82 -27.73 -7.52 0.67
C ASP A 82 -26.71 -7.09 -0.41
N THR A 83 -27.07 -6.11 -1.24
CA THR A 83 -26.14 -5.52 -2.22
C THR A 83 -24.99 -4.78 -1.56
N ALA A 84 -25.23 -4.05 -0.47
CA ALA A 84 -24.19 -3.36 0.29
C ALA A 84 -23.24 -4.35 0.99
N THR A 85 -23.76 -5.44 1.55
CA THR A 85 -22.96 -6.53 2.13
C THR A 85 -22.08 -7.19 1.08
N ALA A 86 -22.64 -7.48 -0.11
CA ALA A 86 -21.85 -8.04 -1.22
C ALA A 86 -20.75 -7.07 -1.68
N ALA A 87 -21.04 -5.77 -1.77
CA ALA A 87 -20.06 -4.74 -2.11
C ALA A 87 -18.94 -4.64 -1.06
N LEU A 88 -19.27 -4.72 0.23
CA LEU A 88 -18.28 -4.74 1.31
C LEU A 88 -17.35 -5.96 1.18
N ALA A 89 -17.90 -7.15 0.93
CA ALA A 89 -17.09 -8.35 0.74
C ALA A 89 -16.14 -8.25 -0.46
N VAL A 90 -16.56 -7.60 -1.55
CA VAL A 90 -15.69 -7.30 -2.71
C VAL A 90 -14.59 -6.33 -2.30
N ALA A 91 -14.92 -5.26 -1.58
CA ALA A 91 -13.95 -4.26 -1.15
C ALA A 91 -12.90 -4.84 -0.19
N GLU A 92 -13.30 -5.71 0.73
CA GLU A 92 -12.39 -6.42 1.63
C GLU A 92 -11.41 -7.33 0.89
N ARG A 93 -11.89 -8.07 -0.11
CA ARG A 93 -11.00 -8.83 -1.01
C ARG A 93 -10.03 -7.92 -1.74
N GLY A 94 -10.47 -6.74 -2.18
CA GLY A 94 -9.62 -5.72 -2.81
C GLY A 94 -8.53 -5.19 -1.87
N VAL A 95 -8.87 -4.94 -0.60
CA VAL A 95 -7.89 -4.53 0.44
C VAL A 95 -6.84 -5.62 0.65
N ASN A 96 -7.26 -6.88 0.77
CA ASN A 96 -6.33 -7.99 0.97
C ASN A 96 -5.41 -8.19 -0.23
N SER A 97 -5.95 -8.15 -1.45
CA SER A 97 -5.16 -8.28 -2.67
C SER A 97 -4.16 -7.13 -2.85
N SER A 98 -4.59 -5.88 -2.60
CA SER A 98 -3.69 -4.72 -2.70
C SER A 98 -2.60 -4.73 -1.64
N LEU A 99 -2.89 -5.20 -0.42
CA LEU A 99 -1.89 -5.38 0.63
C LEU A 99 -0.83 -6.42 0.25
N GLN A 100 -1.26 -7.58 -0.26
CA GLN A 100 -0.34 -8.63 -0.72
C GLN A 100 0.58 -8.10 -1.83
N ASN A 101 0.03 -7.38 -2.80
CA ASN A 101 0.81 -6.75 -3.87
C ASN A 101 1.79 -5.72 -3.33
N LEU A 102 1.38 -4.87 -2.39
CA LEU A 102 2.25 -3.87 -1.76
C LEU A 102 3.44 -4.53 -1.05
N LEU A 103 3.20 -5.60 -0.30
CA LEU A 103 4.26 -6.34 0.40
C LEU A 103 5.26 -6.96 -0.59
N GLU A 104 4.77 -7.56 -1.67
CA GLU A 104 5.64 -8.15 -2.70
C GLU A 104 6.47 -7.08 -3.42
N VAL A 105 5.86 -5.95 -3.80
CA VAL A 105 6.58 -4.83 -4.44
C VAL A 105 7.65 -4.25 -3.50
N ARG A 106 7.36 -4.14 -2.20
CA ARG A 106 8.34 -3.70 -1.18
C ARG A 106 9.51 -4.66 -1.08
N ARG A 107 9.24 -5.96 -0.99
CA ARG A 107 10.28 -7.00 -0.98
C ARG A 107 11.18 -6.89 -2.20
N GLN A 108 10.60 -6.69 -3.38
CA GLN A 108 11.36 -6.53 -4.62
C GLN A 108 12.21 -5.26 -4.64
N ARG A 109 11.76 -4.16 -4.02
CA ARG A 109 12.55 -2.93 -3.84
C ARG A 109 13.74 -3.19 -2.91
N GLU A 110 13.49 -3.81 -1.76
CA GLU A 110 14.51 -4.10 -0.73
C GLU A 110 15.67 -4.94 -1.26
N ILE A 111 15.40 -5.90 -2.16
CA ILE A 111 16.46 -6.68 -2.84
C ILE A 111 17.39 -5.75 -3.62
N VAL A 112 16.84 -4.78 -4.36
CA VAL A 112 17.62 -3.84 -5.17
C VAL A 112 18.36 -2.84 -4.27
N ASP A 113 17.73 -2.38 -3.19
CA ASP A 113 18.36 -1.53 -2.17
C ASP A 113 19.59 -2.24 -1.55
N ALA A 114 19.45 -3.51 -1.19
CA ALA A 114 20.57 -4.30 -0.66
C ALA A 114 21.71 -4.47 -1.68
N CYS A 115 21.40 -4.63 -2.97
CA CYS A 115 22.40 -4.64 -4.03
C CYS A 115 23.11 -3.28 -4.18
N HIS A 116 22.35 -2.19 -4.10
CA HIS A 116 22.89 -0.84 -4.12
C HIS A 116 23.88 -0.62 -2.98
N ASP A 117 23.51 -0.96 -1.76
CA ASP A 117 24.34 -0.75 -0.58
C ASP A 117 25.62 -1.59 -0.61
N LYS A 118 25.54 -2.84 -1.08
CA LYS A 118 26.71 -3.69 -1.32
C LYS A 118 27.68 -3.06 -2.34
N GLN A 119 27.18 -2.57 -3.47
CA GLN A 119 28.01 -1.92 -4.49
C GLN A 119 28.64 -0.63 -3.97
N LYS A 120 27.89 0.18 -3.21
CA LYS A 120 28.37 1.41 -2.60
C LYS A 120 29.51 1.13 -1.62
N LEU A 121 29.33 0.14 -0.75
CA LEU A 121 30.33 -0.24 0.24
C LEU A 121 31.60 -0.82 -0.41
N ALA A 122 31.46 -1.61 -1.47
CA ALA A 122 32.60 -2.10 -2.25
C ALA A 122 33.38 -0.95 -2.90
N HIS A 123 32.69 0.04 -3.47
CA HIS A 123 33.32 1.22 -4.06
C HIS A 123 34.06 2.07 -3.01
N GLN A 124 33.45 2.29 -1.83
CA GLN A 124 34.09 3.01 -0.73
C GLN A 124 35.37 2.33 -0.24
N ARG A 125 35.36 1.00 -0.12
CA ARG A 125 36.56 0.22 0.24
C ARG A 125 37.66 0.37 -0.80
N GLU A 126 37.31 0.37 -2.08
CA GLU A 126 38.28 0.53 -3.15
C GLU A 126 38.88 1.95 -3.18
N LEU A 127 38.06 2.99 -2.96
CA LEU A 127 38.55 4.36 -2.81
C LEU A 127 39.53 4.48 -1.63
N ALA A 128 39.18 3.93 -0.47
CA ALA A 128 40.04 3.96 0.71
C ALA A 128 41.38 3.25 0.45
N ARG A 129 41.37 2.10 -0.25
CA ARG A 129 42.61 1.40 -0.65
C ARG A 129 43.47 2.24 -1.60
N GLN A 130 42.86 2.93 -2.56
CA GLN A 130 43.58 3.80 -3.49
C GLN A 130 44.18 5.00 -2.76
N GLU A 131 43.46 5.60 -1.81
CA GLU A 131 43.97 6.68 -0.96
C GLU A 131 45.16 6.22 -0.12
N SER A 132 45.05 5.07 0.57
CA SER A 132 46.17 4.52 1.34
C SER A 132 47.40 4.27 0.48
N ARG A 133 47.24 3.66 -0.71
CA ARG A 133 48.36 3.44 -1.64
C ARG A 133 49.02 4.75 -2.09
N LEU A 134 48.23 5.78 -2.41
CA LEU A 134 48.76 7.09 -2.78
C LEU A 134 49.54 7.74 -1.62
N LEU A 135 49.06 7.61 -0.39
CA LEU A 135 49.76 8.10 0.80
C LEU A 135 51.08 7.35 1.04
N ASP A 136 51.06 6.02 0.90
CA ASP A 136 52.26 5.18 1.02
C ASP A 136 53.30 5.51 -0.05
N ASP A 137 52.88 5.69 -1.31
CA ASP A 137 53.76 6.09 -2.42
C ASP A 137 54.40 7.47 -2.17
N LEU A 138 53.63 8.42 -1.64
CA LEU A 138 54.15 9.76 -1.27
C LEU A 138 55.13 9.68 -0.10
N ALA A 139 54.87 8.83 0.89
CA ALA A 139 55.79 8.58 2.01
C ALA A 139 57.10 7.93 1.52
N GLY A 140 57.01 6.91 0.66
CA GLY A 140 58.15 6.23 0.07
C GLY A 140 59.05 7.15 -0.76
N ARG A 141 58.48 8.07 -1.55
CA ARG A 141 59.25 9.07 -2.32
C ARG A 141 59.98 10.09 -1.44
N ARG A 142 59.44 10.41 -0.26
CA ARG A 142 60.11 11.29 0.72
C ARG A 142 61.26 10.59 1.47
N PHE A 143 61.21 9.26 1.55
CA PHE A 143 62.22 8.44 2.24
C PHE A 143 63.26 7.79 1.32
N THR A 144 63.19 7.96 0.00
CA THR A 144 64.30 7.62 -0.89
C THR A 144 65.53 8.47 -0.50
N PRO A 145 66.57 7.89 0.12
CA PRO A 145 67.75 8.65 0.45
C PRO A 145 68.50 8.96 -0.84
N LEU A 146 68.97 10.19 -0.97
CA LEU A 146 70.05 10.57 -1.86
C LEU A 146 71.29 9.71 -1.52
N LEU A 147 71.38 8.52 -2.10
CA LEU A 147 72.60 7.71 -2.17
C LEU A 147 72.95 7.54 -3.65
N ALA A 148 73.32 8.65 -4.27
CA ALA A 148 74.11 8.71 -5.51
C ALA A 148 74.71 10.11 -5.59
N GLY A 149 75.98 10.24 -5.19
CA GLY A 149 76.75 11.47 -5.16
C GLY A 149 77.96 11.32 -4.27
#